data_AF-A0A7X3LDV5-F1
#
_entry.id   AF-A0A7X3LDV5-F1
#
_cell.length_a   1.000
_cell.length_b   1.000
_cell.length_c   1.000
_cell.angle_alpha   90.00
_cell.angle_beta   90.00
_cell.angle_gamma   90.00
#
_symmetry.space_group_name_H-M   'P 1'
#
loop_
_entity.id
_entity.type
_entity.pdbx_description
1 polymer ?
#
loop_
_entity_poly.entity_id
_entity_poly.type
_entity_poly.pdbx_seq_one_letter_code
_entity_poly.pdbx_strand_id
1 'polypeptide(L)'
;MSEAARRAYWRDLVERRLPGAARPDWPVRLDHCFARILLDNTCGGPWRDHVRPPAHVNTPLDRLEAAIALGEAVLAGQADLALLNRRSLAWRGKIACAAIPDSLRDGDLILRRWHPEDTAPFAALNADPAVMAYLPRPRTEAESAAEARTHDLRFVADGFGPWAVERDGRFAGFVGAFRIMRAMPFPGGERVGATTELGWRLARDAWGRGIATRAARLTLADLAGRCGLRAVVAYTAAGNDRSRAVMERLGMVPAGTFPHPAVPDGPLRLHRLYRLEFSEVTA
;
A
#
# COMPACT_ATOMS: atom_id res chain seq x y z
N MET A 1 -11.33 1.60 30.53
CA MET A 1 -12.72 2.06 30.29
C MET A 1 -13.70 0.95 30.68
N SER A 2 -14.98 1.24 30.95
CA SER A 2 -16.02 0.20 31.05
C SER A 2 -16.50 -0.22 29.65
N GLU A 3 -17.27 -1.31 29.53
CA GLU A 3 -17.90 -1.69 28.26
C GLU A 3 -18.84 -0.59 27.74
N ALA A 4 -19.70 -0.06 28.62
CA ALA A 4 -20.61 1.03 28.30
C ALA A 4 -19.85 2.26 27.77
N ALA A 5 -18.72 2.62 28.40
CA ALA A 5 -17.88 3.72 27.96
C ALA A 5 -17.27 3.48 26.57
N ARG A 6 -16.83 2.25 26.26
CA ARG A 6 -16.30 1.91 24.93
C ARG A 6 -17.36 1.96 23.85
N ARG A 7 -18.57 1.46 24.11
CA ARG A 7 -19.69 1.55 23.17
C ARG A 7 -20.13 2.99 22.93
N ALA A 8 -20.13 3.82 23.98
CA ALA A 8 -20.37 5.25 23.84
C ALA A 8 -19.29 5.94 22.99
N TYR A 9 -18.02 5.61 23.24
CA TYR A 9 -16.90 6.14 22.47
C TYR A 9 -16.94 5.74 21.00
N TRP A 10 -17.28 4.49 20.71
CA TRP A 10 -17.46 4.01 19.33
C TRP A 10 -18.51 4.83 18.59
N ARG A 11 -19.69 5.06 19.19
CA ARG A 11 -20.74 5.88 18.58
C ARG A 11 -20.25 7.29 18.32
N ASP A 12 -19.64 7.93 19.32
CA ASP A 12 -19.07 9.27 19.17
C ASP A 12 -18.04 9.37 18.03
N LEU A 13 -17.19 8.35 17.91
CA LEU A 13 -16.16 8.27 16.89
C LEU A 13 -16.77 8.20 15.48
N VAL A 14 -17.73 7.31 15.24
CA VAL A 14 -18.28 7.07 13.89
C VAL A 14 -19.41 8.02 13.48
N GLU A 15 -20.18 8.52 14.45
CA GLU A 15 -21.33 9.41 14.19
C GLU A 15 -20.92 10.88 14.17
N ARG A 16 -19.85 11.26 14.87
CA ARG A 16 -19.46 12.68 15.03
C ARG A 16 -18.02 12.98 14.62
N ARG A 17 -17.03 12.32 15.23
CA ARG A 17 -15.62 12.72 15.06
C ARG A 17 -15.09 12.44 13.65
N LEU A 18 -15.33 11.25 13.10
CA LEU A 18 -14.91 10.90 11.74
C LEU A 18 -15.66 11.72 10.66
N PRO A 19 -17.00 11.84 10.71
CA PRO A 19 -17.72 12.73 9.79
C PRO A 19 -17.28 14.20 9.91
N GLY A 20 -17.07 14.71 11.14
CA GLY A 20 -16.62 16.08 11.38
C GLY A 20 -15.19 16.36 10.92
N ALA A 21 -14.35 15.33 10.84
CA ALA A 21 -12.99 15.42 10.31
C ALA A 21 -12.89 15.13 8.81
N ALA A 22 -14.01 14.80 8.15
CA ALA A 22 -14.01 14.38 6.75
C ALA A 22 -13.49 15.48 5.84
N ARG A 23 -12.54 15.13 4.98
CA ARG A 23 -11.86 16.04 4.05
C ARG A 23 -12.33 15.80 2.62
N PRO A 24 -12.15 16.76 1.69
CA PRO A 24 -12.58 16.57 0.30
C PRO A 24 -12.02 15.33 -0.40
N ASP A 25 -10.81 14.91 -0.03
CA ASP A 25 -10.09 13.74 -0.54
C ASP A 25 -10.52 12.41 0.10
N TRP A 26 -11.31 12.44 1.17
CA TRP A 26 -11.82 11.22 1.80
C TRP A 26 -12.90 10.55 0.95
N PRO A 27 -12.92 9.20 0.86
CA PRO A 27 -13.84 8.47 0.00
C PRO A 27 -15.29 8.46 0.53
N VAL A 28 -15.50 8.84 1.79
CA VAL A 28 -16.79 8.77 2.48
C VAL A 28 -16.95 9.96 3.41
N ARG A 29 -18.21 10.36 3.64
CA ARG A 29 -18.58 11.46 4.55
C ARG A 29 -19.72 11.12 5.51
N LEU A 30 -20.37 9.98 5.30
CA LEU A 30 -21.52 9.53 6.09
C LEU A 30 -21.07 8.57 7.18
N ASP A 31 -21.67 8.71 8.36
CA ASP A 31 -21.43 7.91 9.57
C ASP A 31 -21.42 6.38 9.32
N HIS A 32 -22.47 5.85 8.68
CA HIS A 32 -22.62 4.43 8.40
C HIS A 32 -21.52 3.88 7.49
N CYS A 33 -20.93 4.73 6.65
CA CYS A 33 -19.79 4.36 5.81
C CYS A 33 -18.55 4.14 6.67
N PHE A 34 -18.27 5.01 7.64
CA PHE A 34 -17.12 4.85 8.56
C PHE A 34 -17.26 3.57 9.39
N ALA A 35 -18.42 3.37 10.02
CA ALA A 35 -18.67 2.18 10.83
C ALA A 35 -18.46 0.89 10.02
N ARG A 36 -19.00 0.81 8.78
CA ARG A 36 -18.77 -0.31 7.87
C ARG A 36 -17.28 -0.52 7.61
N ILE A 37 -16.55 0.53 7.22
CA ILE A 37 -15.14 0.42 6.84
C ILE A 37 -14.30 -0.11 8.00
N LEU A 38 -14.46 0.48 9.19
CA LEU A 38 -13.69 0.09 10.35
C LEU A 38 -14.01 -1.35 10.78
N LEU A 39 -15.29 -1.72 10.87
CA LEU A 39 -15.70 -3.07 11.26
C LEU A 39 -15.29 -4.12 10.24
N ASP A 40 -15.42 -3.85 8.94
CA ASP A 40 -15.01 -4.81 7.91
C ASP A 40 -13.50 -5.11 8.02
N ASN A 41 -12.69 -4.08 8.23
CA ASN A 41 -11.24 -4.24 8.32
C ASN A 41 -10.79 -4.95 9.61
N THR A 42 -11.54 -4.83 10.71
CA THR A 42 -11.25 -5.58 11.94
C THR A 42 -11.86 -6.98 11.98
N CYS A 43 -12.86 -7.25 11.14
CA CYS A 43 -13.37 -8.60 10.91
C CYS A 43 -12.52 -9.39 9.88
N GLY A 44 -11.82 -8.69 8.99
CA GLY A 44 -11.13 -9.30 7.85
C GLY A 44 -12.06 -9.67 6.68
N GLY A 45 -13.24 -9.06 6.63
CA GLY A 45 -14.33 -9.39 5.70
C GLY A 45 -15.59 -8.57 6.01
N PRO A 46 -16.70 -8.75 5.28
CA PRO A 46 -17.93 -8.01 5.55
C PRO A 46 -18.41 -8.29 6.99
N TRP A 47 -18.50 -7.27 7.85
CA TRP A 47 -18.77 -7.47 9.28
C TRP A 47 -20.06 -8.24 9.58
N ARG A 48 -21.04 -8.20 8.67
CA ARG A 48 -22.33 -8.89 8.79
C ARG A 48 -22.18 -10.42 8.84
N ASP A 49 -21.07 -10.94 8.31
CA ASP A 49 -20.75 -12.36 8.31
C ASP A 49 -20.14 -12.80 9.65
N HIS A 50 -19.74 -11.85 10.49
CA HIS A 50 -19.04 -12.07 11.76
C HIS A 50 -19.78 -11.55 13.00
N VAL A 51 -20.69 -10.60 12.83
CA VAL A 51 -21.40 -9.91 13.93
C VAL A 51 -22.88 -9.77 13.58
N ARG A 52 -23.75 -10.18 14.50
CA ARG A 52 -25.21 -10.04 14.36
C ARG A 52 -25.63 -8.56 14.44
N PRO A 53 -26.55 -8.06 13.60
CA PRO A 53 -27.10 -6.73 13.79
C PRO A 53 -27.89 -6.59 15.10
N PRO A 54 -27.92 -5.40 15.75
CA PRO A 54 -27.16 -4.20 15.39
C PRO A 54 -25.70 -4.26 15.89
N ALA A 55 -24.75 -3.89 15.02
CA ALA A 55 -23.31 -4.06 15.31
C ALA A 55 -22.83 -3.30 16.56
N HIS A 56 -23.35 -2.11 16.84
CA HIS A 56 -22.93 -1.34 18.02
C HIS A 56 -23.25 -2.03 19.35
N VAL A 57 -24.20 -2.97 19.36
CA VAL A 57 -24.55 -3.80 20.53
C VAL A 57 -23.78 -5.12 20.50
N ASN A 58 -23.71 -5.78 19.35
CA ASN A 58 -23.27 -7.18 19.29
C ASN A 58 -21.81 -7.38 18.93
N THR A 59 -21.05 -6.34 18.53
CA THR A 59 -19.61 -6.48 18.28
C THR A 59 -18.89 -6.88 19.58
N PRO A 60 -18.10 -7.97 19.57
CA PRO A 60 -17.24 -8.36 20.69
C PRO A 60 -16.30 -7.23 21.12
N LEU A 61 -16.00 -7.13 22.41
CA LEU A 61 -15.33 -5.96 22.97
C LEU A 61 -13.92 -5.75 22.42
N ASP A 62 -13.16 -6.82 22.27
CA ASP A 62 -11.83 -6.85 21.65
C ASP A 62 -11.86 -6.30 20.21
N ARG A 63 -12.85 -6.72 19.43
CA ARG A 63 -13.04 -6.23 18.05
C ARG A 63 -13.49 -4.78 18.01
N LEU A 64 -14.33 -4.37 18.96
CA LEU A 64 -14.76 -2.98 19.09
C LEU A 64 -13.57 -2.08 19.44
N GLU A 65 -12.71 -2.51 20.36
CA GLU A 65 -11.47 -1.81 20.70
C GLU A 65 -10.53 -1.70 19.50
N ALA A 66 -10.36 -2.77 18.73
CA ALA A 66 -9.59 -2.73 17.48
C ALA A 66 -10.18 -1.74 16.46
N ALA A 67 -11.52 -1.68 16.34
CA ALA A 67 -12.19 -0.79 15.41
C ALA A 67 -12.07 0.68 15.84
N ILE A 68 -12.15 0.93 17.15
CA ILE A 68 -11.88 2.25 17.74
C ILE A 68 -10.44 2.67 17.46
N ALA A 69 -9.46 1.80 17.75
CA ALA A 69 -8.05 2.09 17.51
C ALA A 69 -7.77 2.39 16.02
N LEU A 70 -8.40 1.64 15.10
CA LEU A 70 -8.29 1.89 13.67
C LEU A 70 -8.90 3.25 13.27
N GLY A 71 -10.03 3.64 13.85
CA GLY A 71 -10.64 4.96 13.59
C GLY A 71 -9.80 6.12 14.12
N GLU A 72 -9.17 5.97 15.29
CA GLU A 72 -8.20 6.96 15.80
C GLU A 72 -6.98 7.07 14.90
N ALA A 73 -6.44 5.93 14.42
CA ALA A 73 -5.34 5.93 13.48
C ALA A 73 -5.70 6.65 12.17
N VAL A 74 -6.94 6.54 11.68
CA VAL A 74 -7.42 7.32 10.53
C VAL A 74 -7.44 8.82 10.85
N LEU A 75 -7.97 9.23 12.00
CA LEU A 75 -8.00 10.64 12.42
C LEU A 75 -6.59 11.22 12.56
N ALA A 76 -5.64 10.43 13.07
CA ALA A 76 -4.24 10.80 13.22
C ALA A 76 -3.43 10.76 11.91
N GLY A 77 -4.03 10.33 10.79
CA GLY A 77 -3.32 10.16 9.51
C GLY A 77 -2.33 8.98 9.49
N GLN A 78 -2.44 8.07 10.44
CA GLN A 78 -1.61 6.86 10.58
C GLN A 78 -2.20 5.65 9.83
N ALA A 79 -3.46 5.73 9.39
CA ALA A 79 -4.12 4.74 8.55
C ALA A 79 -4.80 5.39 7.33
N ASP A 80 -4.65 4.78 6.16
CA ASP A 80 -5.23 5.26 4.90
C ASP A 80 -6.68 4.81 4.76
N LEU A 81 -7.63 5.73 5.02
CA LEU A 81 -9.06 5.45 4.91
C LEU A 81 -9.48 5.02 3.49
N ALA A 82 -8.82 5.54 2.45
CA ALA A 82 -9.14 5.20 1.08
C ALA A 82 -8.75 3.75 0.77
N LEU A 83 -7.61 3.29 1.26
CA LEU A 83 -7.21 1.88 1.21
C LEU A 83 -8.18 0.98 1.98
N LEU A 84 -8.52 1.35 3.22
CA LEU A 84 -9.45 0.59 4.06
C LEU A 84 -10.85 0.47 3.42
N ASN A 85 -11.35 1.57 2.83
CA ASN A 85 -12.61 1.56 2.10
C ASN A 85 -12.58 0.64 0.90
N ARG A 86 -11.47 0.67 0.13
CA ARG A 86 -11.32 -0.16 -1.06
C ARG A 86 -11.32 -1.65 -0.73
N ARG A 87 -10.65 -2.07 0.35
CA ARG A 87 -10.73 -3.45 0.89
C ARG A 87 -12.16 -3.84 1.23
N SER A 88 -12.86 -2.98 1.98
CA SER A 88 -14.27 -3.20 2.33
C SER A 88 -15.16 -3.36 1.09
N LEU A 89 -14.92 -2.59 0.03
CA LEU A 89 -15.64 -2.72 -1.24
C LEU A 89 -15.30 -4.00 -2.01
N ALA A 90 -14.02 -4.40 -2.03
CA ALA A 90 -13.56 -5.64 -2.66
C ALA A 90 -14.22 -6.87 -2.00
N TRP A 91 -14.17 -6.98 -0.67
CA TRP A 91 -14.83 -8.06 0.08
C TRP A 91 -16.34 -8.14 -0.16
N ARG A 92 -16.99 -7.01 -0.46
CA ARG A 92 -18.42 -6.93 -0.72
C ARG A 92 -18.77 -7.09 -2.21
N GLY A 93 -17.80 -7.44 -3.06
CA GLY A 93 -17.98 -7.62 -4.50
C GLY A 93 -18.34 -6.33 -5.24
N LYS A 94 -18.03 -5.16 -4.66
CA LYS A 94 -18.30 -3.84 -5.30
C LYS A 94 -17.17 -3.36 -6.20
N ILE A 95 -16.01 -4.00 -6.11
CA ILE A 95 -14.86 -3.79 -6.99
C ILE A 95 -14.35 -5.16 -7.39
N ALA A 96 -14.09 -5.35 -8.68
CA ALA A 96 -13.45 -6.56 -9.17
C ALA A 96 -11.96 -6.54 -8.79
N CYS A 97 -11.49 -7.61 -8.16
CA CYS A 97 -10.08 -7.84 -7.86
C CYS A 97 -9.71 -9.23 -8.37
N ALA A 98 -8.59 -9.34 -9.06
CA ALA A 98 -8.11 -10.64 -9.51
C ALA A 98 -7.69 -11.50 -8.31
N ALA A 99 -7.90 -12.81 -8.40
CA ALA A 99 -7.46 -13.75 -7.38
C ALA A 99 -5.94 -13.63 -7.19
N ILE A 100 -5.49 -13.54 -5.95
CA ILE A 100 -4.09 -13.27 -5.61
C ILE A 100 -3.34 -14.61 -5.57
N PRO A 101 -2.24 -14.79 -6.32
CA PRO A 101 -1.43 -16.00 -6.21
C PRO A 101 -0.67 -16.02 -4.86
N ASP A 102 -0.33 -17.22 -4.37
CA ASP A 102 0.47 -17.33 -3.14
C ASP A 102 1.89 -16.76 -3.33
N SER A 103 2.46 -16.97 -4.52
CA SER A 103 3.76 -16.41 -4.90
C SER A 103 3.95 -16.31 -6.42
N LEU A 104 4.88 -15.47 -6.86
CA LEU A 104 5.47 -15.45 -8.20
C LEU A 104 6.93 -15.92 -8.11
N ARG A 105 7.44 -16.63 -9.12
CA ARG A 105 8.77 -17.26 -9.06
C ARG A 105 9.56 -17.08 -10.35
N ASP A 106 10.87 -16.90 -10.20
CA ASP A 106 11.87 -16.93 -11.27
C ASP A 106 13.16 -17.53 -10.69
N GLY A 107 13.38 -18.83 -10.90
CA GLY A 107 14.55 -19.55 -10.36
C GLY A 107 14.64 -19.45 -8.84
N ASP A 108 15.74 -18.85 -8.35
CA ASP A 108 16.05 -18.60 -6.94
C ASP A 108 15.25 -17.46 -6.30
N LEU A 109 14.45 -16.74 -7.08
CA LEU A 109 13.68 -15.57 -6.66
C LEU A 109 12.22 -15.93 -6.43
N ILE A 110 11.71 -15.59 -5.25
CA ILE A 110 10.31 -15.77 -4.86
C ILE A 110 9.74 -14.41 -4.46
N LEU A 111 8.61 -14.03 -5.05
CA LEU A 111 7.79 -12.89 -4.64
C LEU A 111 6.57 -13.44 -3.91
N ARG A 112 6.47 -13.19 -2.60
CA ARG A 112 5.44 -13.80 -1.74
C ARG A 112 4.76 -12.78 -0.85
N ARG A 113 3.63 -13.20 -0.28
CA ARG A 113 2.90 -12.42 0.73
C ARG A 113 3.80 -12.14 1.93
N TRP A 114 3.46 -11.10 2.70
CA TRP A 114 4.23 -10.72 3.87
C TRP A 114 3.94 -11.68 5.03
N HIS A 115 4.97 -12.05 5.76
CA HIS A 115 4.88 -12.87 6.97
C HIS A 115 5.34 -12.08 8.21
N PRO A 116 4.89 -12.45 9.41
CA PRO A 116 5.34 -11.79 10.64
C PRO A 116 6.87 -11.77 10.78
N GLU A 117 7.57 -12.82 10.36
CA GLU A 117 9.04 -12.90 10.40
C GLU A 117 9.75 -11.87 9.51
N ASP A 118 9.08 -11.29 8.50
CA ASP A 118 9.67 -10.28 7.62
C ASP A 118 9.81 -8.91 8.32
N THR A 119 9.14 -8.71 9.47
CA THR A 119 9.10 -7.42 10.17
C THR A 119 10.48 -6.96 10.61
N ALA A 120 11.25 -7.84 11.27
CA ALA A 120 12.59 -7.52 11.76
C ALA A 120 13.61 -7.24 10.64
N PRO A 121 13.76 -8.10 9.60
CA PRO A 121 14.69 -7.81 8.50
C PRO A 121 14.26 -6.59 7.68
N PHE A 122 12.96 -6.32 7.52
CA PHE A 122 12.49 -5.11 6.87
C PHE A 122 12.77 -3.84 7.68
N ALA A 123 12.63 -3.90 9.01
CA ALA A 123 13.02 -2.81 9.90
C ALA A 123 14.53 -2.51 9.82
N ALA A 124 15.38 -3.55 9.83
CA ALA A 124 16.82 -3.38 9.65
C ALA A 124 17.17 -2.73 8.30
N LEU A 125 16.52 -3.17 7.22
CA LEU A 125 16.64 -2.59 5.88
C LEU A 125 16.26 -1.10 5.87
N ASN A 126 15.18 -0.73 6.55
CA ASN A 126 14.70 0.65 6.62
C ASN A 126 15.46 1.54 7.62
N ALA A 127 16.25 0.93 8.50
CA ALA A 127 17.16 1.65 9.38
C ALA A 127 18.51 1.95 8.71
N ASP A 128 18.88 1.20 7.65
CA ASP A 128 20.14 1.40 6.92
C ASP A 128 20.16 2.76 6.18
N PRO A 129 21.05 3.70 6.55
CA PRO A 129 21.15 5.01 5.91
C PRO A 129 21.48 4.95 4.41
N ALA A 130 22.19 3.93 3.93
CA ALA A 130 22.48 3.81 2.51
C ALA A 130 21.25 3.35 1.71
N VAL A 131 20.42 2.47 2.28
CA VAL A 131 19.15 2.06 1.65
C VAL A 131 18.19 3.23 1.60
N MET A 132 18.19 4.05 2.65
CA MET A 132 17.30 5.19 2.81
C MET A 132 17.86 6.51 2.27
N ALA A 133 19.02 6.51 1.61
CA ALA A 133 19.75 7.71 1.17
C ALA A 133 18.93 8.63 0.23
N TYR A 134 17.93 8.09 -0.47
CA TYR A 134 17.03 8.82 -1.36
C TYR A 134 15.61 8.96 -0.81
N LEU A 135 15.44 8.75 0.49
CA LEU A 135 14.20 8.91 1.23
C LEU A 135 14.42 9.93 2.35
N PRO A 136 13.36 10.55 2.89
CA PRO A 136 13.52 11.67 3.83
C PRO A 136 14.35 11.34 5.08
N ARG A 137 14.23 10.10 5.60
CA ARG A 137 15.00 9.58 6.73
C ARG A 137 14.87 8.06 6.86
N PRO A 138 15.78 7.40 7.60
CA PRO A 138 15.55 6.07 8.14
C PRO A 138 14.25 5.98 8.94
N ARG A 139 13.68 4.77 8.99
CA ARG A 139 12.43 4.50 9.70
C ARG A 139 12.66 3.72 10.97
N THR A 140 11.75 3.90 11.92
CA THR A 140 11.68 3.07 13.12
C THR A 140 11.13 1.69 12.79
N GLU A 141 11.27 0.75 13.73
CA GLU A 141 10.66 -0.57 13.64
C GLU A 141 9.14 -0.48 13.50
N ALA A 142 8.49 0.37 14.31
CA ALA A 142 7.04 0.55 14.28
C ALA A 142 6.55 1.09 12.91
N GLU A 143 7.28 2.03 12.33
CA GLU A 143 6.99 2.57 10.99
C GLU A 143 7.18 1.52 9.89
N SER A 144 8.23 0.69 10.02
CA SER A 144 8.52 -0.40 9.08
C SER A 144 7.46 -1.50 9.15
N ALA A 145 7.03 -1.87 10.35
CA ALA A 145 5.94 -2.81 10.56
C ALA A 145 4.61 -2.28 10.00
N ALA A 146 4.34 -0.98 10.16
CA ALA A 146 3.15 -0.35 9.58
C ALA A 146 3.19 -0.33 8.03
N GLU A 147 4.35 -0.08 7.43
CA GLU A 147 4.53 -0.15 5.98
C GLU A 147 4.34 -1.58 5.45
N ALA A 148 4.95 -2.59 6.09
CA ALA A 148 4.79 -4.01 5.72
C ALA A 148 3.32 -4.44 5.77
N ARG A 149 2.61 -4.12 6.86
CA ARG A 149 1.16 -4.36 6.96
C ARG A 149 0.41 -3.68 5.82
N THR A 150 0.69 -2.41 5.56
CA THR A 150 0.05 -1.64 4.48
C THR A 150 0.31 -2.27 3.10
N HIS A 151 1.51 -2.76 2.84
CA HIS A 151 1.84 -3.50 1.61
C HIS A 151 1.00 -4.76 1.50
N ASP A 152 0.88 -5.54 2.57
CA ASP A 152 0.05 -6.74 2.59
C ASP A 152 -1.43 -6.46 2.35
N LEU A 153 -1.96 -5.40 2.99
CA LEU A 153 -3.36 -4.97 2.88
C LEU A 153 -3.79 -4.63 1.44
N ARG A 154 -2.85 -4.16 0.60
CA ARG A 154 -3.14 -3.74 -0.78
C ARG A 154 -3.56 -4.90 -1.67
N PHE A 155 -3.05 -6.10 -1.44
CA PHE A 155 -3.44 -7.25 -2.24
C PHE A 155 -4.94 -7.54 -2.14
N VAL A 156 -5.51 -7.42 -0.94
CA VAL A 156 -6.95 -7.55 -0.74
C VAL A 156 -7.72 -6.39 -1.37
N ALA A 157 -7.14 -5.18 -1.37
CA ALA A 157 -7.79 -3.99 -1.93
C ALA A 157 -7.81 -3.97 -3.47
N ASP A 158 -6.79 -4.55 -4.10
CA ASP A 158 -6.48 -4.33 -5.51
C ASP A 158 -6.31 -5.62 -6.32
N GLY A 159 -6.17 -6.78 -5.67
CA GLY A 159 -5.73 -8.03 -6.29
C GLY A 159 -4.21 -8.09 -6.51
N PHE A 160 -3.47 -7.06 -6.12
CA PHE A 160 -2.02 -6.95 -6.23
C PHE A 160 -1.46 -6.01 -5.15
N GLY A 161 -0.15 -6.09 -4.91
CA GLY A 161 0.54 -5.23 -3.97
C GLY A 161 2.05 -5.36 -4.06
N PRO A 162 2.80 -4.67 -3.17
CA PRO A 162 4.23 -4.86 -3.03
C PRO A 162 4.53 -6.23 -2.41
N TRP A 163 5.16 -7.11 -3.16
CA TRP A 163 5.57 -8.43 -2.69
C TRP A 163 6.79 -8.34 -1.78
N ALA A 164 6.84 -9.17 -0.74
CA ALA A 164 8.10 -9.48 -0.09
C ALA A 164 8.97 -10.28 -1.07
N VAL A 165 10.23 -9.87 -1.21
CA VAL A 165 11.20 -10.55 -2.07
C VAL A 165 12.01 -11.49 -1.21
N GLU A 166 12.02 -12.75 -1.58
CA GLU A 166 12.89 -13.77 -1.01
C GLU A 166 13.86 -14.27 -2.08
N ARG A 167 15.12 -14.44 -1.67
CA ARG A 167 16.15 -15.09 -2.47
C ARG A 167 16.96 -16.02 -1.59
N ASP A 168 17.17 -17.26 -2.03
CA ASP A 168 17.92 -18.28 -1.28
C ASP A 168 17.40 -18.46 0.16
N GLY A 169 16.07 -18.42 0.34
CA GLY A 169 15.41 -18.53 1.64
C GLY A 169 15.53 -17.31 2.55
N ARG A 170 16.05 -16.18 2.05
CA ARG A 170 16.26 -14.95 2.82
C ARG A 170 15.47 -13.78 2.27
N PHE A 171 14.86 -13.02 3.17
CA PHE A 171 14.22 -11.75 2.84
C PHE A 171 15.24 -10.76 2.26
N ALA A 172 14.93 -10.20 1.10
CA ALA A 172 15.78 -9.29 0.35
C ALA A 172 15.18 -7.89 0.18
N GLY A 173 13.96 -7.66 0.66
CA GLY A 173 13.23 -6.39 0.54
C GLY A 173 11.85 -6.56 -0.07
N PHE A 174 11.38 -5.56 -0.82
CA PHE A 174 10.11 -5.63 -1.53
C PHE A 174 10.22 -5.13 -2.97
N VAL A 175 9.35 -5.67 -3.82
CA VAL A 175 9.07 -5.15 -5.16
C VAL A 175 7.59 -5.35 -5.44
N GLY A 176 6.94 -4.35 -5.99
CA GLY A 176 5.62 -4.54 -6.60
C GLY A 176 4.89 -3.24 -6.78
N ALA A 177 3.59 -3.35 -7.01
CA ALA A 177 2.79 -2.21 -7.42
C ALA A 177 1.73 -1.84 -6.41
N PHE A 178 1.33 -0.58 -6.43
CA PHE A 178 0.32 -0.07 -5.53
C PHE A 178 -0.39 1.15 -6.12
N ARG A 179 -1.70 1.25 -5.89
CA ARG A 179 -2.46 2.43 -6.30
C ARG A 179 -2.06 3.65 -5.48
N ILE A 180 -1.87 4.76 -6.18
CA ILE A 180 -1.62 6.05 -5.56
C ILE A 180 -2.95 6.61 -5.07
N MET A 181 -3.10 6.70 -3.75
CA MET A 181 -4.33 7.14 -3.07
C MET A 181 -4.31 8.62 -2.67
N ARG A 182 -3.32 9.39 -3.16
CA ARG A 182 -3.19 10.83 -2.93
C ARG A 182 -2.99 11.57 -4.25
N ALA A 183 -3.33 12.85 -4.29
CA ALA A 183 -3.03 13.68 -5.44
C ALA A 183 -1.51 13.82 -5.61
N MET A 184 -1.03 13.61 -6.83
CA MET A 184 0.38 13.78 -7.20
C MET A 184 0.45 14.76 -8.38
N PRO A 185 1.40 15.70 -8.39
CA PRO A 185 1.54 16.70 -9.46
C PRO A 185 2.27 16.10 -10.68
N PHE A 186 1.83 14.93 -11.12
CA PHE A 186 2.43 14.26 -12.27
C PHE A 186 2.13 15.02 -13.57
N PRO A 187 3.13 15.25 -14.41
CA PRO A 187 2.91 15.71 -15.78
C PRO A 187 2.08 14.67 -16.54
N GLY A 188 0.82 14.98 -16.84
CA GLY A 188 -0.13 14.05 -17.46
C GLY A 188 -1.51 13.97 -16.78
N GLY A 189 -1.67 14.54 -15.59
CA GLY A 189 -2.98 14.71 -14.96
C GLY A 189 -3.58 13.44 -14.36
N GLU A 190 -2.75 12.54 -13.86
CA GLU A 190 -3.18 11.28 -13.25
C GLU A 190 -4.20 11.41 -12.13
N ARG A 191 -5.12 10.43 -12.09
CA ARG A 191 -6.22 10.39 -11.15
C ARG A 191 -5.90 9.54 -9.92
N VAL A 192 -6.25 10.09 -8.75
CA VAL A 192 -6.21 9.38 -7.47
C VAL A 192 -6.99 8.07 -7.56
N GLY A 193 -6.38 6.98 -7.08
CA GLY A 193 -6.97 5.64 -7.09
C GLY A 193 -7.03 4.96 -8.45
N ALA A 194 -6.68 5.63 -9.55
CA ALA A 194 -6.58 5.01 -10.88
C ALA A 194 -5.14 4.64 -11.22
N THR A 195 -4.19 5.52 -10.89
CA THR A 195 -2.77 5.34 -11.22
C THR A 195 -2.10 4.34 -10.30
N THR A 196 -1.36 3.42 -10.92
CA THR A 196 -0.61 2.37 -10.25
C THR A 196 0.89 2.70 -10.30
N GLU A 197 1.51 2.82 -9.14
CA GLU A 197 2.95 3.01 -8.97
C GLU A 197 3.63 1.65 -8.83
N LEU A 198 4.71 1.43 -9.57
CA LEU A 198 5.66 0.34 -9.36
C LEU A 198 6.82 0.84 -8.50
N GLY A 199 7.13 0.13 -7.42
CA GLY A 199 8.19 0.50 -6.49
C GLY A 199 8.99 -0.69 -5.99
N TRP A 200 10.19 -0.40 -5.48
CA TRP A 200 11.11 -1.38 -4.92
C TRP A 200 11.99 -0.78 -3.83
N ARG A 201 12.37 -1.61 -2.87
CA ARG A 201 13.42 -1.32 -1.89
C ARG A 201 14.09 -2.64 -1.52
N LEU A 202 15.39 -2.74 -1.73
CA LEU A 202 16.16 -3.96 -1.46
C LEU A 202 17.20 -3.73 -0.39
N ALA A 203 17.48 -4.78 0.39
CA ALA A 203 18.61 -4.83 1.31
C ALA A 203 19.92 -4.60 0.56
N ARG A 204 20.90 -4.01 1.24
CA ARG A 204 22.16 -3.58 0.62
C ARG A 204 22.94 -4.75 -0.01
N ASP A 205 22.93 -5.91 0.63
CA ASP A 205 23.58 -7.15 0.18
C ASP A 205 22.94 -7.79 -1.07
N ALA A 206 21.69 -7.42 -1.37
CA ALA A 206 20.96 -7.81 -2.57
C ALA A 206 21.25 -6.90 -3.79
N TRP A 207 22.00 -5.80 -3.63
CA TRP A 207 22.30 -4.88 -4.73
C TRP A 207 23.30 -5.45 -5.74
N GLY A 208 23.28 -4.95 -6.97
CA GLY A 208 24.21 -5.35 -8.03
C GLY A 208 23.97 -6.74 -8.62
N ARG A 209 22.97 -7.48 -8.11
CA ARG A 209 22.67 -8.87 -8.53
C ARG A 209 21.44 -8.99 -9.46
N GLY A 210 20.94 -7.87 -9.99
CA GLY A 210 19.78 -7.85 -10.89
C GLY A 210 18.41 -8.17 -10.25
N ILE A 211 18.34 -8.34 -8.93
CA ILE A 211 17.12 -8.76 -8.21
C ILE A 211 15.94 -7.81 -8.47
N ALA A 212 16.14 -6.50 -8.34
CA ALA A 212 15.06 -5.52 -8.52
C ALA A 212 14.42 -5.63 -9.91
N THR A 213 15.25 -5.73 -10.96
CA THR A 213 14.78 -5.85 -12.33
C THR A 213 14.04 -7.17 -12.57
N ARG A 214 14.57 -8.30 -12.09
CA ARG A 214 13.91 -9.62 -12.24
C ARG A 214 12.55 -9.64 -11.52
N ALA A 215 12.52 -9.21 -10.27
CA ALA A 215 11.30 -9.11 -9.47
C ALA A 215 10.26 -8.15 -10.09
N ALA A 216 10.72 -7.01 -10.60
CA ALA A 216 9.84 -6.05 -11.24
C ALA A 216 9.25 -6.59 -12.55
N ARG A 217 10.02 -7.33 -13.36
CA ARG A 217 9.50 -8.01 -14.57
C ARG A 217 8.42 -9.04 -14.25
N LEU A 218 8.64 -9.89 -13.23
CA LEU A 218 7.61 -10.82 -12.75
C LEU A 218 6.34 -10.08 -12.32
N THR A 219 6.50 -9.00 -11.55
CA THR A 219 5.36 -8.18 -11.11
C THR A 219 4.63 -7.58 -12.32
N LEU A 220 5.35 -7.01 -13.28
CA LEU A 220 4.77 -6.39 -14.48
C LEU A 220 3.98 -7.40 -15.33
N ALA A 221 4.52 -8.61 -15.52
CA ALA A 221 3.82 -9.68 -16.25
C ALA A 221 2.51 -10.09 -15.55
N ASP A 222 2.55 -10.24 -14.23
CA ASP A 222 1.37 -10.55 -13.42
C ASP A 222 0.32 -9.42 -13.47
N LEU A 223 0.75 -8.16 -13.38
CA LEU A 223 -0.14 -7.00 -13.48
C LEU A 223 -0.81 -6.87 -14.85
N ALA A 224 -0.07 -7.10 -15.93
CA ALA A 224 -0.59 -7.05 -17.29
C ALA A 224 -1.57 -8.20 -17.56
N GLY A 225 -1.18 -9.43 -17.24
CA GLY A 225 -1.97 -10.62 -17.52
C GLY A 225 -3.15 -10.79 -16.58
N ARG A 226 -2.87 -11.01 -15.28
CA ARG A 226 -3.90 -11.38 -14.30
C ARG A 226 -4.74 -10.19 -13.85
N CYS A 227 -4.12 -9.04 -13.64
CA CYS A 227 -4.82 -7.84 -13.16
C CYS A 227 -5.38 -6.96 -14.29
N GLY A 228 -5.03 -7.24 -15.56
CA GLY A 228 -5.49 -6.46 -16.72
C GLY A 228 -5.10 -4.99 -16.66
N LEU A 229 -4.02 -4.63 -15.96
CA LEU A 229 -3.54 -3.25 -15.94
C LEU A 229 -3.01 -2.89 -17.33
N ARG A 230 -3.21 -1.63 -17.72
CA ARG A 230 -2.76 -1.08 -19.01
C ARG A 230 -1.51 -0.22 -18.92
N ALA A 231 -1.24 0.32 -17.73
CA ALA A 231 -0.07 1.15 -17.49
C ALA A 231 0.37 1.11 -16.04
N VAL A 232 1.64 1.39 -15.82
CA VAL A 232 2.20 1.74 -14.50
C VAL A 232 3.10 2.97 -14.61
N VAL A 233 3.24 3.68 -13.50
CA VAL A 233 4.25 4.71 -13.33
C VAL A 233 5.30 4.28 -12.32
N ALA A 234 6.48 4.87 -12.37
CA ALA A 234 7.45 4.80 -11.29
C ALA A 234 8.14 6.15 -11.19
N TYR A 235 8.53 6.55 -9.99
CA TYR A 235 9.25 7.80 -9.80
C TYR A 235 10.28 7.69 -8.68
N THR A 236 11.28 8.56 -8.74
CA THR A 236 12.36 8.58 -7.75
C THR A 236 13.01 9.95 -7.68
N ALA A 237 13.73 10.25 -6.59
CA ALA A 237 14.51 11.48 -6.46
C ALA A 237 15.47 11.63 -7.65
N ALA A 238 15.64 12.84 -8.16
CA ALA A 238 16.32 13.09 -9.43
C ALA A 238 17.76 12.56 -9.50
N GLY A 239 18.46 12.49 -8.36
CA GLY A 239 19.81 11.94 -8.23
C GLY A 239 19.90 10.44 -7.93
N ASN A 240 18.78 9.70 -7.90
CA ASN A 240 18.78 8.26 -7.65
C ASN A 240 19.00 7.45 -8.93
N ASP A 241 20.24 7.47 -9.43
CA ASP A 241 20.61 6.83 -10.69
C ASP A 241 20.42 5.30 -10.67
N ARG A 242 20.57 4.66 -9.51
CA ARG A 242 20.34 3.21 -9.37
C ARG A 242 18.88 2.85 -9.66
N SER A 243 17.93 3.61 -9.12
CA SER A 243 16.51 3.38 -9.35
C SER A 243 16.10 3.71 -10.80
N ARG A 244 16.60 4.82 -11.34
CA ARG A 244 16.41 5.18 -12.77
C ARG A 244 16.89 4.09 -13.71
N ALA A 245 18.07 3.52 -13.44
CA ALA A 245 18.61 2.43 -14.25
C ALA A 245 17.77 1.13 -14.17
N VAL A 246 17.01 0.90 -13.08
CA VAL A 246 16.03 -0.20 -13.04
C VAL A 246 14.84 0.14 -13.94
N MET A 247 14.27 1.35 -13.82
CA MET A 247 13.16 1.81 -14.69
C MET A 247 13.52 1.69 -16.17
N GLU A 248 14.72 2.13 -16.56
CA GLU A 248 15.20 2.07 -17.95
C GLU A 248 15.37 0.62 -18.44
N ARG A 249 15.90 -0.29 -17.60
CA ARG A 249 16.01 -1.74 -17.94
C ARG A 249 14.67 -2.46 -18.02
N LEU A 250 13.63 -1.90 -17.42
CA LEU A 250 12.25 -2.38 -17.53
C LEU A 250 11.56 -1.84 -18.78
N GLY A 251 12.22 -0.97 -19.56
CA GLY A 251 11.63 -0.32 -20.73
C GLY A 251 10.71 0.85 -20.40
N MET A 252 10.75 1.36 -19.16
CA MET A 252 9.96 2.54 -18.81
C MET A 252 10.54 3.79 -19.47
N VAL A 253 9.68 4.69 -19.94
CA VAL A 253 10.05 5.92 -20.64
C VAL A 253 9.98 7.12 -19.68
N PRO A 254 10.99 8.01 -19.66
CA PRO A 254 10.94 9.26 -18.89
C PRO A 254 9.72 10.11 -19.29
N ALA A 255 8.99 10.63 -18.30
CA ALA A 255 7.75 11.38 -18.48
C ALA A 255 7.74 12.72 -17.71
N GLY A 256 8.92 13.32 -17.55
CA GLY A 256 9.10 14.63 -16.93
C GLY A 256 9.53 14.58 -15.46
N THR A 257 9.46 15.74 -14.81
CA THR A 257 9.88 15.95 -13.43
C THR A 257 8.80 16.69 -12.64
N PHE A 258 8.83 16.54 -11.31
CA PHE A 258 7.93 17.26 -10.42
C PHE A 258 8.56 17.42 -9.02
N PRO A 259 8.22 18.49 -8.27
CA PRO A 259 8.56 18.58 -6.86
C PRO A 259 7.62 17.68 -6.03
N HIS A 260 8.16 16.69 -5.32
CA HIS A 260 7.33 15.78 -4.55
C HIS A 260 6.72 16.48 -3.33
N PRO A 261 5.38 16.47 -3.16
CA PRO A 261 4.71 17.31 -2.16
C PRO A 261 5.00 16.90 -0.71
N ALA A 262 5.32 15.61 -0.47
CA ALA A 262 5.65 15.10 0.85
C ALA A 262 7.15 15.11 1.19
N VAL A 263 8.01 15.66 0.32
CA VAL A 263 9.46 15.75 0.57
C VAL A 263 9.82 17.21 0.87
N PRO A 264 10.50 17.51 1.99
CA PRO A 264 10.96 18.87 2.30
C PRO A 264 11.85 19.46 1.22
N ASP A 265 12.03 20.78 1.25
CA ASP A 265 12.98 21.46 0.39
C ASP A 265 14.39 20.90 0.52
N GLY A 266 15.03 20.69 -0.63
CA GLY A 266 16.37 20.11 -0.70
C GLY A 266 16.56 19.21 -1.93
N PRO A 267 17.72 18.53 -2.01
CA PRO A 267 18.13 17.76 -3.19
C PRO A 267 17.21 16.57 -3.50
N LEU A 268 16.47 16.07 -2.50
CA LEU A 268 15.53 14.96 -2.68
C LEU A 268 14.14 15.42 -3.17
N ARG A 269 13.83 16.73 -3.19
CA ARG A 269 12.48 17.20 -3.52
C ARG A 269 12.13 16.96 -4.98
N LEU A 270 13.06 17.24 -5.90
CA LEU A 270 12.84 17.04 -7.32
C LEU A 270 12.84 15.55 -7.66
N HIS A 271 11.75 15.06 -8.24
CA HIS A 271 11.60 13.69 -8.70
C HIS A 271 11.52 13.60 -10.21
N ARG A 272 11.98 12.47 -10.76
CA ARG A 272 11.79 12.07 -12.16
C ARG A 272 10.67 11.04 -12.23
N LEU A 273 9.75 11.24 -13.16
CA LEU A 273 8.65 10.32 -13.46
C LEU A 273 9.00 9.45 -14.67
N TYR A 274 8.65 8.18 -14.62
CA TYR A 274 8.75 7.21 -15.70
C TYR A 274 7.40 6.51 -15.89
N ARG A 275 7.09 6.13 -17.13
CA ARG A 275 5.85 5.43 -17.50
C ARG A 275 6.16 4.15 -18.27
N LEU A 276 5.31 3.16 -18.08
CA LEU A 276 5.27 1.98 -18.93
C LEU A 276 3.82 1.70 -19.26
N GLU A 277 3.51 1.75 -20.55
CA GLU A 277 2.28 1.20 -21.10
C GLU A 277 2.53 -0.27 -21.41
N PHE A 278 1.63 -1.14 -20.98
CA PHE A 278 1.64 -2.52 -21.43
C PHE A 278 1.16 -2.54 -22.88
N SER A 279 2.01 -2.99 -23.80
CA SER A 279 1.55 -3.25 -25.17
C SER A 279 0.40 -4.25 -25.11
N GLU A 280 -0.65 -4.03 -25.90
CA GLU A 280 -1.70 -5.02 -26.08
C GLU A 280 -1.02 -6.31 -26.54
N VAL A 281 -0.95 -7.31 -25.66
CA VAL A 281 -0.71 -8.68 -26.10
C VAL A 281 -2.00 -9.05 -26.80
N THR A 282 -2.06 -8.82 -28.11
CA THR A 282 -3.00 -9.52 -28.97
C THR A 282 -2.78 -10.99 -28.70
N ALA A 283 -3.77 -11.61 -28.07
CA ALA A 283 -3.84 -13.05 -27.83
C ALA A 283 -3.71 -13.82 -29.14
#